data_AF-A0A962CN90-F1
#
_entry.id   AF-A0A962CN90-F1
#
_cell.length_a   1.000
_cell.length_b   1.000
_cell.length_c   1.000
_cell.angle_alpha   90.00
_cell.angle_beta   90.00
_cell.angle_gamma   90.00
#
_symmetry.space_group_name_H-M   'P 1'
#
loop_
_entity.id
_entity.type
_entity.pdbx_description
1 polymer ?
#
loop_
_entity_poly.entity_id
_entity_poly.type
_entity_poly.pdbx_seq_one_letter_code
_entity_poly.pdbx_strand_id
1 'polypeptide(L)'
;MTESARRLPAEWEPQAAILVAWPHAGTDWADRLGSVESTYAALVAGITRFEPAFVLVADAEVRNRADQLLKQHGVDTDRVRYLQVPYDDTWLRDSGPITLTDGRRFTLNDFRFTGWGGKFEASLDDRIV
;
A
#
# COMPACT_ATOMS: atom_id res chain seq x y z
N MET A 1 28.79 23.89 -5.02
CA MET A 1 27.53 23.18 -5.30
C MET A 1 26.77 23.16 -3.99
N THR A 2 25.68 23.91 -3.87
CA THR A 2 24.81 23.79 -2.69
C THR A 2 23.98 22.53 -2.88
N GLU A 3 24.30 21.47 -2.15
CA GLU A 3 23.41 20.31 -2.02
C GLU A 3 22.02 20.85 -1.66
N SER A 4 21.04 20.55 -2.51
CA SER A 4 19.65 20.82 -2.17
C SER A 4 19.30 19.83 -1.07
N ALA A 5 19.18 20.31 0.17
CA ALA A 5 18.93 19.44 1.32
C ALA A 5 17.62 18.67 1.10
N ARG A 6 17.72 17.35 0.93
CA ARG A 6 16.55 16.47 0.85
C ARG A 6 16.01 16.27 2.26
N ARG A 7 14.68 16.34 2.40
CA ARG A 7 14.00 16.06 3.67
C ARG A 7 12.95 14.98 3.50
N LEU A 8 12.68 14.28 4.60
CA LEU A 8 11.53 13.40 4.75
C LEU A 8 10.33 14.27 5.16
N PRO A 9 9.25 14.35 4.36
CA PRO A 9 8.01 14.97 4.78
C PRO A 9 7.43 14.27 6.00
N ALA A 10 6.85 15.04 6.91
CA ALA A 10 6.12 14.48 8.02
C ALA A 10 4.77 13.91 7.55
N GLU A 11 4.25 12.92 8.26
CA GLU A 11 3.03 12.20 7.85
C GLU A 11 1.77 13.09 7.86
N TRP A 12 1.76 14.20 8.59
CA TRP A 12 0.64 15.16 8.58
C TRP A 12 0.72 16.19 7.45
N GLU A 13 1.79 16.20 6.65
CA GLU A 13 1.87 17.07 5.48
C GLU A 13 0.92 16.60 4.37
N PRO A 14 0.51 17.48 3.42
CA PRO A 14 -0.37 17.09 2.33
C PRO A 14 0.18 15.89 1.54
N GLN A 15 -0.66 14.88 1.37
CA GLN A 15 -0.31 13.62 0.72
C GLN A 15 -1.01 13.50 -0.64
N ALA A 16 -0.39 12.77 -1.56
CA ALA A 16 -0.97 12.51 -2.87
C ALA A 16 -1.95 11.31 -2.85
N ALA A 17 -1.68 10.33 -2.00
CA ALA A 17 -2.47 9.12 -1.79
C ALA A 17 -1.92 8.32 -0.59
N ILE A 18 -2.73 7.39 -0.08
CA ILE A 18 -2.28 6.30 0.81
C ILE A 18 -2.10 5.02 0.02
N LEU A 19 -0.98 4.33 0.24
CA LEU A 19 -0.66 3.05 -0.36
C LEU A 19 -0.99 1.90 0.61
N VAL A 20 -1.74 0.90 0.16
CA VAL A 20 -2.07 -0.33 0.92
C VAL A 20 -1.96 -1.56 0.04
N ALA A 21 -1.63 -2.73 0.59
CA ALA A 21 -1.66 -4.01 -0.11
C ALA A 21 -2.86 -4.83 0.37
N TRP A 22 -3.68 -5.31 -0.57
CA TRP A 22 -4.90 -6.03 -0.24
C TRP A 22 -4.58 -7.41 0.34
N PRO A 23 -5.20 -7.86 1.44
CA PRO A 23 -5.00 -9.22 1.95
C PRO A 23 -5.54 -10.24 0.93
N HIS A 24 -4.83 -11.36 0.74
CA HIS A 24 -5.30 -12.46 -0.13
C HIS A 24 -4.92 -13.83 0.45
N ALA A 25 -5.44 -14.90 -0.16
CA ALA A 25 -5.27 -16.27 0.33
C ALA A 25 -3.83 -16.82 0.25
N GLY A 26 -2.91 -16.07 -0.37
CA GLY A 26 -1.49 -16.41 -0.47
C GLY A 26 -0.64 -15.85 0.68
N THR A 27 -1.24 -15.08 1.59
CA THR A 27 -0.57 -14.51 2.77
C THR A 27 -1.03 -15.23 4.04
N ASP A 28 -0.42 -14.90 5.18
CA ASP A 28 -0.79 -15.38 6.51
C ASP A 28 -2.23 -15.01 6.96
N TRP A 29 -2.96 -14.26 6.13
CA TRP A 29 -4.36 -13.92 6.38
C TRP A 29 -5.35 -15.00 5.97
N ALA A 30 -4.94 -16.04 5.24
CA ALA A 30 -5.81 -17.05 4.62
C ALA A 30 -6.92 -17.59 5.54
N ASP A 31 -6.56 -17.99 6.77
CA ASP A 31 -7.49 -18.59 7.74
C ASP A 31 -8.61 -17.65 8.22
N ARG A 32 -8.41 -16.33 8.05
CA ARG A 32 -9.33 -15.27 8.51
C ARG A 32 -9.58 -14.23 7.42
N LEU A 33 -9.39 -14.60 6.16
CA LEU A 33 -9.31 -13.65 5.05
C LEU A 33 -10.53 -12.72 4.98
N GLY A 34 -11.75 -13.26 5.11
CA GLY A 34 -12.97 -12.45 5.04
C GLY A 34 -13.08 -11.36 6.10
N SER A 35 -12.61 -11.61 7.34
CA SER A 35 -12.66 -10.58 8.40
C SER A 35 -11.57 -9.52 8.20
N VAL A 36 -10.40 -9.92 7.71
CA VAL A 36 -9.30 -9.01 7.36
C VAL A 36 -9.69 -8.14 6.17
N GLU A 37 -10.28 -8.71 5.12
CA GLU A 37 -10.78 -7.96 3.97
C GLU A 37 -11.87 -6.96 4.35
N SER A 38 -12.76 -7.32 5.27
CA SER A 38 -13.76 -6.38 5.81
C SER A 38 -13.09 -5.21 6.54
N THR A 39 -11.99 -5.48 7.24
CA THR A 39 -11.19 -4.45 7.92
C THR A 39 -10.48 -3.54 6.91
N TYR A 40 -9.90 -4.11 5.85
CA TYR A 40 -9.29 -3.37 4.76
C TYR A 40 -10.30 -2.54 3.97
N ALA A 41 -11.51 -3.05 3.75
CA ALA A 41 -12.58 -2.29 3.12
C ALA A 41 -12.97 -1.06 3.96
N ALA A 42 -13.10 -1.23 5.28
CA ALA A 42 -13.35 -0.12 6.20
C ALA A 42 -12.17 0.88 6.25
N LEU A 43 -10.92 0.40 6.19
CA LEU A 43 -9.73 1.24 6.11
C LEU A 43 -9.73 2.09 4.84
N VAL A 44 -9.93 1.48 3.67
CA VAL A 44 -9.99 2.19 2.38
C VAL A 44 -11.18 3.15 2.34
N ALA A 45 -12.34 2.78 2.92
CA ALA A 45 -13.46 3.70 3.09
C ALA A 45 -13.07 4.92 3.95
N GLY A 46 -12.28 4.72 5.01
CA GLY A 46 -11.75 5.80 5.84
C GLY A 46 -10.82 6.73 5.07
N ILE A 47 -9.86 6.17 4.32
CA ILE A 47 -8.87 6.90 3.50
C ILE A 47 -9.58 7.73 2.42
N THR A 48 -10.47 7.09 1.66
CA THR A 48 -11.11 7.68 0.47
C THR A 48 -12.04 8.85 0.79
N ARG A 49 -12.36 9.09 2.06
CA ARG A 49 -13.03 10.32 2.50
C ARG A 49 -12.15 11.57 2.37
N PHE A 50 -10.83 11.42 2.38
CA PHE A 50 -9.89 12.54 2.44
C PHE A 50 -8.95 12.58 1.23
N GLU A 51 -8.42 11.43 0.82
CA GLU A 51 -7.41 11.34 -0.25
C GLU A 51 -7.60 10.08 -1.12
N PRO A 52 -6.90 9.93 -2.26
CA PRO A 52 -6.93 8.70 -3.04
C PRO A 52 -6.30 7.52 -2.29
N ALA A 53 -6.78 6.31 -2.58
CA ALA A 53 -6.17 5.07 -2.11
C ALA A 53 -5.54 4.32 -3.29
N PHE A 54 -4.26 4.00 -3.18
CA PHE A 54 -3.58 3.08 -4.08
C PHE A 54 -3.55 1.70 -3.45
N VAL A 55 -4.21 0.74 -4.09
CA VAL A 55 -4.42 -0.61 -3.56
C VAL A 55 -3.61 -1.58 -4.41
N LEU A 56 -2.55 -2.14 -3.83
CA LEU A 56 -1.81 -3.25 -4.41
C LEU A 56 -2.66 -4.51 -4.37
N VAL A 57 -2.65 -5.24 -5.49
CA VAL A 57 -3.38 -6.50 -5.67
C VAL A 57 -2.47 -7.49 -6.38
N ALA A 58 -2.38 -8.71 -5.86
CA ALA A 58 -1.45 -9.72 -6.40
C ALA A 58 -1.77 -10.11 -7.85
N ASP A 59 -3.06 -10.15 -8.20
CA ASP A 59 -3.55 -10.51 -9.52
C ASP A 59 -4.95 -9.93 -9.81
N ALA A 60 -5.52 -10.31 -10.95
CA ALA A 60 -6.85 -9.85 -11.38
C ALA A 60 -8.00 -10.42 -10.53
N GLU A 61 -7.85 -11.62 -9.94
CA GLU A 61 -8.87 -12.21 -9.08
C GLU A 61 -8.95 -11.44 -7.75
N VAL A 62 -7.79 -11.20 -7.13
CA VAL A 62 -7.66 -10.35 -5.94
C VAL A 62 -8.21 -8.96 -6.20
N ARG A 63 -7.90 -8.36 -7.37
CA ARG A 63 -8.46 -7.07 -7.77
C ARG A 63 -9.98 -7.07 -7.83
N ASN A 64 -10.57 -8.05 -8.50
CA ASN A 64 -12.02 -8.13 -8.66
C ASN A 64 -12.72 -8.35 -7.32
N ARG A 65 -12.12 -9.15 -6.42
CA ARG A 65 -12.61 -9.36 -5.06
C ARG A 65 -12.55 -8.08 -4.21
N ALA A 66 -11.41 -7.39 -4.22
CA ALA A 66 -11.25 -6.11 -3.55
C ALA A 66 -12.29 -5.08 -4.05
N ASP A 67 -12.45 -4.95 -5.36
CA ASP A 67 -13.41 -4.03 -5.97
C ASP A 67 -14.86 -4.31 -5.58
N GLN A 68 -15.27 -5.58 -5.55
CA GLN A 68 -16.60 -5.97 -5.08
C GLN A 68 -16.82 -5.59 -3.61
N LEU A 69 -15.85 -5.90 -2.74
CA LEU A 69 -15.95 -5.62 -1.31
C LEU A 69 -15.95 -4.12 -1.01
N LEU A 70 -15.12 -3.35 -1.73
CA LEU A 70 -15.09 -1.89 -1.60
C LEU A 70 -16.42 -1.26 -2.03
N LYS A 71 -17.01 -1.71 -3.14
CA LYS A 71 -18.35 -1.27 -3.56
C LYS A 71 -19.44 -1.60 -2.53
N GLN A 72 -19.38 -2.80 -1.94
CA GLN A 72 -20.32 -3.20 -0.87
C GLN A 72 -20.19 -2.32 0.39
N HIS A 73 -18.99 -1.80 0.66
CA HIS A 73 -18.74 -0.86 1.77
C HIS A 73 -18.99 0.60 1.40
N GLY A 74 -19.55 0.88 0.22
CA GLY A 74 -19.89 2.23 -0.22
C GLY A 74 -18.68 3.11 -0.53
N VAL A 75 -17.53 2.51 -0.83
CA VAL A 75 -16.33 3.24 -1.24
C VAL A 75 -16.53 3.84 -2.63
N ASP A 76 -16.18 5.11 -2.77
CA ASP A 76 -16.08 5.77 -4.08
C ASP A 76 -14.89 5.20 -4.86
N THR A 77 -15.18 4.31 -5.80
CA THR A 77 -14.16 3.62 -6.59
C THR A 77 -13.38 4.55 -7.51
N ASP A 78 -13.88 5.76 -7.80
CA ASP A 78 -13.13 6.74 -8.59
C ASP A 78 -11.91 7.28 -7.83
N ARG A 79 -11.91 7.15 -6.50
CA ARG A 79 -10.80 7.49 -5.60
C ARG A 79 -9.87 6.31 -5.30
N VAL A 80 -10.14 5.14 -5.86
CA VAL A 80 -9.29 3.95 -5.73
C VAL A 80 -8.50 3.75 -7.02
N ARG A 81 -7.22 3.41 -6.90
CA ARG A 81 -6.37 3.00 -8.02
C ARG A 81 -5.74 1.67 -7.67
N TYR A 82 -5.96 0.67 -8.51
CA TYR A 82 -5.36 -0.64 -8.33
C TYR A 82 -4.00 -0.73 -9.01
N LEU A 83 -3.02 -1.29 -8.31
CA LEU A 83 -1.68 -1.59 -8.83
C LEU A 83 -1.48 -3.10 -8.76
N GLN A 84 -1.39 -3.76 -9.92
CA GLN A 84 -1.22 -5.22 -9.93
C GLN A 84 0.25 -5.58 -9.81
N VAL A 85 0.66 -5.99 -8.61
CA VAL A 85 2.04 -6.35 -8.24
C VAL A 85 1.95 -7.51 -7.24
N PRO A 86 2.70 -8.61 -7.42
CA PRO A 86 2.78 -9.66 -6.42
C PRO A 86 3.60 -9.21 -5.20
N TYR A 87 3.17 -9.60 -4.00
CA TYR A 87 3.81 -9.31 -2.71
C TYR A 87 3.66 -10.53 -1.78
N ASP A 88 4.47 -10.60 -0.74
CA ASP A 88 4.45 -11.68 0.26
C ASP A 88 3.48 -11.34 1.40
N ASP A 89 3.43 -10.07 1.84
CA ASP A 89 2.51 -9.61 2.89
C ASP A 89 2.04 -8.17 2.70
N THR A 90 1.15 -7.71 3.57
CA THR A 90 0.38 -6.47 3.45
C THR A 90 1.06 -5.23 4.06
N TRP A 91 2.25 -5.38 4.64
CA TRP A 91 2.90 -4.37 5.50
C TRP A 91 3.69 -3.31 4.73
N LEU A 92 3.02 -2.58 3.84
CA LEU A 92 3.65 -1.54 3.00
C LEU A 92 4.22 -0.36 3.77
N ARG A 93 3.96 -0.24 5.08
CA ARG A 93 4.69 0.71 5.93
C ARG A 93 6.18 0.38 5.99
N ASP A 94 6.52 -0.91 5.94
CA ASP A 94 7.88 -1.41 6.15
C ASP A 94 8.57 -1.76 4.82
N SER A 95 7.81 -2.23 3.83
CA SER A 95 8.30 -2.61 2.49
C SER A 95 8.03 -1.58 1.40
N GLY A 96 7.18 -0.58 1.65
CA GLY A 96 6.86 0.47 0.68
C GLY A 96 7.92 1.59 0.60
N PRO A 97 7.82 2.46 -0.41
CA PRO A 97 8.83 3.47 -0.65
C PRO A 97 8.82 4.58 0.41
N ILE A 98 10.01 5.06 0.79
CA ILE A 98 10.16 6.27 1.60
C ILE A 98 10.31 7.48 0.67
N THR A 99 9.39 8.44 0.76
CA THR A 99 9.41 9.62 -0.12
C THR A 99 10.27 10.74 0.48
N LEU A 100 11.25 11.23 -0.28
CA LEU A 100 12.02 12.44 0.06
C LEU A 100 11.68 13.58 -0.90
N THR A 101 11.85 14.82 -0.46
CA THR A 101 11.69 16.01 -1.32
C THR A 101 12.83 17.01 -1.16
N ASP A 102 13.18 17.69 -2.25
CA ASP A 102 14.07 18.86 -2.28
C ASP A 102 13.30 20.20 -2.34
N GLY A 103 11.97 20.16 -2.16
CA GLY A 103 11.07 21.31 -2.30
C GLY A 103 10.59 21.58 -3.73
N ARG A 104 11.12 20.88 -4.74
CA ARG A 104 10.68 20.96 -6.15
C ARG A 104 10.19 19.64 -6.69
N ARG A 105 10.79 18.53 -6.27
CA ARG A 105 10.48 17.17 -6.71
C ARG A 105 10.32 16.24 -5.52
N PHE A 106 9.62 15.14 -5.76
CA PHE A 106 9.55 14.00 -4.85
C PHE A 106 10.34 12.85 -5.46
N THR A 107 11.08 12.13 -4.61
CA THR A 107 11.84 10.93 -4.96
C THR A 107 11.39 9.79 -4.07
N LEU A 108 10.95 8.69 -4.67
CA LEU A 108 10.70 7.43 -3.97
C LEU A 108 12.03 6.74 -3.73
N ASN A 109 12.31 6.39 -2.47
CA ASN A 109 13.52 5.67 -2.09
C ASN A 109 13.13 4.24 -1.75
N ASP A 110 13.74 3.32 -2.49
CA ASP A 110 13.61 1.88 -2.33
C ASP A 110 14.67 1.38 -1.36
N PHE A 111 14.28 1.19 -0.10
CA PHE A 111 15.15 0.59 0.91
C PHE A 111 14.90 -0.91 0.94
N ARG A 112 15.99 -1.68 1.00
CA ARG A 112 15.90 -3.13 1.09
C ARG A 112 15.07 -3.58 2.30
N PHE A 113 14.03 -4.36 2.05
CA PHE A 113 13.23 -5.05 3.06
C PHE A 113 13.66 -6.53 3.15
N THR A 114 13.57 -7.10 4.35
CA THR A 114 14.09 -8.46 4.62
C THR A 114 13.15 -9.32 5.47
N GLY A 115 11.88 -8.93 5.62
CA GLY A 115 10.95 -9.66 6.49
C GLY A 115 11.39 -9.58 7.96
N TRP A 116 11.63 -8.36 8.46
CA TRP A 116 12.05 -8.05 9.83
C TRP A 116 13.25 -8.86 10.34
N GLY A 117 14.30 -8.94 9.49
CA GLY A 117 15.55 -9.65 9.79
C GLY A 117 15.51 -11.13 9.41
N GLY A 118 14.81 -11.48 8.33
CA GLY A 118 14.70 -12.85 7.82
C GLY A 118 13.76 -13.74 8.61
N LYS A 119 12.83 -13.15 9.38
CA LYS A 119 11.81 -13.90 10.13
C LYS A 119 10.70 -14.44 9.23
N PHE A 120 10.46 -13.76 8.11
CA PHE A 120 9.44 -14.07 7.12
C PHE A 120 10.05 -13.99 5.72
N GLU A 121 9.44 -14.69 4.76
CA GLU A 121 9.75 -14.51 3.34
C GLU A 121 9.34 -13.10 2.91
N ALA A 122 10.15 -12.46 2.08
CA ALA A 122 9.98 -11.04 1.71
C ALA A 122 10.57 -10.70 0.33
N SER A 123 10.85 -11.69 -0.51
CA SER A 123 11.51 -11.47 -1.80
C SER A 123 10.62 -10.76 -2.83
N LEU A 124 9.30 -10.86 -2.70
CA LEU A 124 8.34 -10.08 -3.48
C LEU A 124 8.12 -8.70 -2.86
N ASP A 125 8.07 -8.61 -1.53
CA ASP A 125 7.94 -7.34 -0.81
C ASP A 125 9.12 -6.39 -1.11
N ASP A 126 10.35 -6.92 -1.16
CA ASP A 126 11.59 -6.19 -1.49
C ASP A 126 11.65 -5.71 -2.96
N ARG A 127 10.63 -6.02 -3.78
CA ARG A 127 10.58 -5.69 -5.22
C ARG A 127 9.38 -4.82 -5.60
N ILE A 128 8.67 -4.27 -4.61
CA ILE A 128 7.46 -3.47 -4.82
C ILE A 128 7.78 -2.12 -5.50
N VAL A 129 8.95 -1.54 -5.22
CA VAL A 129 9.34 -0.18 -5.66
C VAL A 129 10.18 -0.20 -6.94
#